data_AF-A0A378QYE4-F1
#
_entry.id   AF-A0A378QYE4-F1
#
_cell.length_a   1.000
_cell.length_b   1.000
_cell.length_c   1.000
_cell.angle_alpha   90.00
_cell.angle_beta   90.00
_cell.angle_gamma   90.00
#
_symmetry.space_group_name_H-M   'P 1'
#
loop_
_entity.id
_entity.type
_entity.pdbx_description
1 polymer ?
#
loop_
_entity_poly.entity_id
_entity_poly.type
_entity_poly.pdbx_seq_one_letter_code
_entity_poly.pdbx_strand_id
1 'polypeptide(L)'
;MDKKCFAYFGEKCMNVLFSHYLKGELNNLDEATKDAIDEFIFCVTNRGIKHLKGRNKSSVLPNPRTKKELKHAKFAQKYCLHHYHLGVPCYVKQANGDLTSEYILHYCHYDGVIVLVDISTHPPFDLPSVDKLTY
;
A
#
# COMPACT_ATOMS: atom_id res chain seq x y z
N MET A 1 -6.20 3.44 21.66
CA MET A 1 -5.67 4.55 20.83
C MET A 1 -6.50 4.60 19.56
N ASP A 2 -7.26 5.67 19.35
CA ASP A 2 -8.05 5.87 18.13
C ASP A 2 -7.11 6.19 16.97
N LYS A 3 -6.88 5.20 16.09
CA LYS A 3 -6.04 5.33 14.90
C LYS A 3 -6.80 6.14 13.85
N LYS A 4 -6.56 7.45 13.77
CA LYS A 4 -7.16 8.32 12.75
C LYS A 4 -6.44 8.14 11.41
N CYS A 5 -7.20 8.07 10.32
CA CYS A 5 -6.65 8.20 8.98
C CYS A 5 -6.35 9.67 8.70
N PHE A 6 -5.14 9.99 8.25
CA PHE A 6 -4.75 11.36 7.98
C PHE A 6 -4.68 11.64 6.48
N ALA A 7 -5.27 12.76 6.08
CA ALA A 7 -4.97 13.41 4.81
C ALA A 7 -3.64 14.17 4.95
N TYR A 8 -2.86 14.19 3.87
CA TYR A 8 -1.50 14.73 3.82
C TYR A 8 -1.36 16.14 4.40
N PHE A 9 -0.48 16.31 5.39
CA PHE A 9 0.11 17.59 5.77
C PHE A 9 1.60 17.39 6.11
N GLY A 10 2.49 17.65 5.14
CA GLY A 10 3.94 17.69 5.34
C GLY A 10 4.75 16.46 4.87
N GLU A 11 6.03 16.70 4.54
CA GLU A 11 7.03 15.69 4.15
C GLU A 11 7.58 14.98 5.39
N LYS A 12 6.72 14.20 6.05
CA LYS A 12 7.12 13.46 7.24
C LYS A 12 7.72 12.12 6.82
N CYS A 13 8.94 11.86 7.27
CA CYS A 13 9.53 10.53 7.29
C CYS A 13 8.59 9.57 8.05
N MET A 14 8.51 8.33 7.60
CA MET A 14 7.57 7.34 8.15
C MET A 14 8.32 6.27 8.93
N ASN A 15 7.81 5.91 10.12
CA ASN A 15 8.16 4.64 10.75
C ASN A 15 7.46 3.51 9.99
N VAL A 16 8.18 2.41 9.72
CA VAL A 16 7.63 1.27 9.00
C VAL A 16 7.52 0.07 9.92
N LEU A 17 6.33 -0.52 9.96
CA LEU A 17 6.02 -1.77 10.62
C LEU A 17 5.55 -2.79 9.58
N PHE A 18 5.60 -4.07 9.96
CA PHE A 18 5.06 -5.17 9.17
C PHE A 18 3.88 -5.79 9.91
N SER A 19 2.84 -6.16 9.18
CA SER A 19 1.85 -7.09 9.69
C SER A 19 2.50 -8.43 10.03
N HIS A 20 1.91 -9.15 10.97
CA HIS A 20 2.33 -10.52 11.28
C HIS A 20 2.27 -11.41 10.05
N TYR A 21 1.27 -11.21 9.19
CA TYR A 21 1.11 -11.94 7.94
C TYR A 21 2.28 -11.68 6.98
N LEU A 22 2.52 -10.43 6.58
CA LEU A 22 3.58 -10.12 5.62
C LEU A 22 4.96 -10.50 6.19
N LYS A 23 5.18 -10.28 7.49
CA LYS A 23 6.41 -10.71 8.16
C LYS A 23 6.66 -12.21 8.04
N GLY A 24 5.60 -13.03 8.11
CA GLY A 24 5.68 -14.48 7.91
C GLY A 24 5.98 -14.87 6.46
N GLU A 25 5.56 -14.06 5.49
CA GLU A 25 5.73 -14.32 4.07
C GLU A 25 7.06 -13.81 3.49
N LEU A 26 7.80 -12.93 4.19
CA LEU A 26 9.03 -12.30 3.66
C LEU A 26 10.05 -13.30 3.09
N ASN A 27 10.21 -14.45 3.73
CA ASN A 27 11.16 -15.47 3.28
C ASN A 27 10.73 -16.20 2.01
N ASN A 28 9.43 -16.18 1.69
CA ASN A 28 8.84 -16.83 0.51
C ASN A 28 8.86 -15.93 -0.73
N LEU A 29 9.14 -14.63 -0.55
CA LEU A 29 9.21 -13.68 -1.66
C LEU A 29 10.50 -13.91 -2.46
N ASP A 30 10.40 -13.71 -3.78
CA ASP A 30 11.58 -13.63 -4.64
C ASP A 30 12.41 -12.37 -4.33
N GLU A 31 13.68 -12.38 -4.74
CA GLU A 31 14.61 -11.29 -4.45
C GLU A 31 14.21 -9.96 -5.09
N ALA A 32 13.63 -9.97 -6.30
CA ALA A 32 13.20 -8.72 -6.94
C ALA A 32 12.04 -8.06 -6.18
N THR A 33 11.13 -8.87 -5.62
CA THR A 33 10.05 -8.40 -4.76
C THR A 33 10.59 -7.86 -3.43
N LYS A 34 11.58 -8.53 -2.82
CA LYS A 34 12.25 -8.04 -1.59
C LYS A 34 12.96 -6.71 -1.82
N ASP A 35 13.75 -6.60 -2.89
CA ASP A 35 14.45 -5.37 -3.27
C ASP A 35 13.47 -4.20 -3.48
N ALA A 36 12.32 -4.46 -4.11
CA ALA A 36 11.29 -3.44 -4.33
C ALA A 36 10.62 -2.99 -3.01
N ILE A 37 10.44 -3.89 -2.04
CA ILE A 37 9.96 -3.54 -0.70
C ILE A 37 11.02 -2.70 0.02
N ASP A 38 12.29 -3.08 -0.05
CA ASP A 38 13.38 -2.35 0.58
C ASP A 38 13.53 -0.94 -0.01
N GLU A 39 13.40 -0.79 -1.33
CA GLU A 39 13.34 0.52 -2.00
C GLU A 39 12.16 1.36 -1.48
N PHE A 40 10.97 0.76 -1.36
CA PHE A 40 9.81 1.43 -0.80
C PHE A 40 10.07 1.89 0.64
N ILE A 41 10.58 1.01 1.51
CA ILE A 41 10.90 1.30 2.91
C ILE A 41 11.90 2.44 2.99
N PHE A 42 13.00 2.37 2.22
CA PHE A 42 14.00 3.42 2.15
C PHE A 42 13.39 4.76 1.74
N CYS A 43 12.53 4.78 0.72
CA CYS A 43 11.90 6.01 0.26
C CYS A 43 11.00 6.62 1.33
N VAL A 44 10.10 5.83 1.94
CA VAL A 44 9.13 6.39 2.89
C VAL A 44 9.76 6.79 4.22
N THR A 45 10.82 6.09 4.65
CA THR A 45 11.58 6.42 5.87
C THR A 45 12.43 7.68 5.71
N ASN A 46 12.92 7.99 4.50
CA ASN A 46 13.82 9.13 4.29
C ASN A 46 13.15 10.34 3.63
N ARG A 47 12.09 10.13 2.86
CA ARG A 47 11.47 11.17 2.00
C ARG A 47 9.94 11.21 2.11
N GLY A 48 9.35 10.35 2.94
CA GLY A 48 7.91 10.14 2.98
C GLY A 48 7.37 9.56 1.66
N ILE A 49 6.05 9.65 1.47
CA ILE A 49 5.36 8.93 0.39
C ILE A 49 5.14 9.77 -0.90
N LYS A 50 5.63 11.01 -0.95
CA LYS A 50 5.46 11.88 -2.14
C LYS A 50 6.38 11.52 -3.30
N HIS A 51 7.53 10.91 -3.01
CA HIS A 51 8.60 10.66 -3.98
C HIS A 51 8.65 9.21 -4.46
N LEU A 52 7.56 8.47 -4.26
CA LEU A 52 7.43 7.11 -4.72
C LEU A 52 7.34 7.08 -6.25
N LYS A 53 8.10 6.17 -6.88
CA LYS A 53 8.20 6.04 -8.34
C LYS A 53 6.92 5.44 -8.93
N GLY A 54 6.47 4.33 -8.36
CA GLY A 54 5.22 3.70 -8.74
C GLY A 54 4.01 4.53 -8.34
N ARG A 55 2.88 4.26 -8.98
CA ARG A 55 1.60 4.83 -8.58
C ARG A 55 1.30 4.41 -7.15
N ASN A 56 1.11 5.40 -6.28
CA ASN A 56 0.68 5.23 -4.91
C ASN A 56 -0.69 5.91 -4.72
N LYS A 57 -1.68 5.20 -4.17
CA LYS A 57 -3.00 5.81 -3.93
C LYS A 57 -3.75 5.16 -2.78
N SER A 58 -4.70 5.93 -2.26
CA SER A 58 -5.71 5.37 -1.35
C SER A 58 -6.50 4.26 -2.05
N SER A 59 -6.75 3.19 -1.31
CA SER A 59 -7.63 2.10 -1.73
C SER A 59 -9.12 2.44 -1.51
N VAL A 60 -9.43 3.62 -0.96
CA VAL A 60 -10.81 4.11 -0.86
C VAL A 60 -11.32 4.48 -2.24
N LEU A 61 -12.39 3.82 -2.67
CA LEU A 61 -13.08 4.17 -3.91
C LEU A 61 -13.82 5.51 -3.71
N PRO A 62 -13.57 6.55 -4.54
CA PRO A 62 -14.12 7.89 -4.30
C PRO A 62 -15.64 7.98 -4.55
N ASN A 63 -16.16 7.19 -5.50
CA ASN A 63 -17.56 7.26 -5.90
C ASN A 63 -18.18 5.85 -5.98
N PRO A 64 -18.36 5.14 -4.85
CA PRO A 64 -18.97 3.81 -4.83
C PRO A 64 -20.45 3.89 -5.23
N ARG A 65 -20.86 3.06 -6.20
CA ARG A 65 -22.24 3.04 -6.74
C ARG A 65 -23.02 1.79 -6.33
N THR A 66 -22.33 0.72 -5.97
CA THR A 66 -22.93 -0.56 -5.55
C THR A 66 -22.73 -0.84 -4.07
N LYS A 67 -23.55 -1.74 -3.49
CA LYS A 67 -23.36 -2.22 -2.10
C LYS A 67 -21.98 -2.85 -1.89
N LYS A 68 -21.44 -3.55 -2.89
CA LYS A 68 -20.10 -4.17 -2.84
C LYS A 68 -19.01 -3.09 -2.78
N GLU A 69 -19.09 -2.10 -3.66
CA GLU A 69 -18.16 -0.97 -3.68
C GLU A 69 -18.23 -0.13 -2.41
N LEU A 70 -19.42 0.09 -1.85
CA LEU A 70 -19.57 0.82 -0.59
C LEU A 70 -18.93 0.06 0.58
N LYS A 71 -19.10 -1.28 0.63
CA LYS A 71 -18.41 -2.12 1.62
C LYS A 71 -16.89 -2.04 1.46
N HIS A 72 -16.40 -2.10 0.22
CA HIS A 72 -14.98 -1.96 -0.10
C HIS A 72 -14.43 -0.59 0.35
N ALA A 73 -15.11 0.51 -0.01
CA ALA A 73 -14.70 1.86 0.38
C ALA A 73 -14.67 2.04 1.90
N LYS A 74 -15.71 1.56 2.61
CA LYS A 74 -15.76 1.58 4.09
C LYS A 74 -14.65 0.76 4.72
N PHE A 75 -14.32 -0.40 4.15
CA PHE A 75 -13.23 -1.24 4.63
C PHE A 75 -11.88 -0.54 4.48
N ALA A 76 -11.59 -0.05 3.26
CA ALA A 76 -10.35 0.68 2.98
C ALA A 76 -10.23 1.93 3.86
N GLN A 77 -11.32 2.66 4.08
CA GLN A 77 -11.33 3.83 4.95
C GLN A 77 -11.11 3.45 6.41
N LYS A 78 -11.77 2.40 6.93
CA LYS A 78 -11.61 1.95 8.32
C LYS A 78 -10.17 1.63 8.67
N TYR A 79 -9.43 1.03 7.75
CA TYR A 79 -8.06 0.58 7.98
C TYR A 79 -7.00 1.50 7.36
N CYS A 80 -7.41 2.65 6.80
CA CYS A 80 -6.53 3.60 6.12
C CYS A 80 -5.67 2.93 5.03
N LEU A 81 -6.29 2.03 4.24
CA LEU A 81 -5.59 1.23 3.24
C LEU A 81 -5.19 2.06 2.01
N HIS A 82 -3.97 1.83 1.59
CA HIS A 82 -3.35 2.31 0.37
C HIS A 82 -2.76 1.13 -0.39
N HIS A 83 -2.46 1.34 -1.67
CA HIS A 83 -1.67 0.42 -2.47
C HIS A 83 -0.63 1.17 -3.28
N TYR A 84 0.53 0.53 -3.41
CA TYR A 84 1.66 1.00 -4.19
C TYR A 84 2.07 -0.05 -5.22
N HIS A 85 2.28 0.35 -6.47
CA HIS A 85 2.86 -0.52 -7.48
C HIS A 85 4.37 -0.67 -7.29
N LEU A 86 4.84 -1.89 -7.05
CA LEU A 86 6.22 -2.19 -6.67
C LEU A 86 7.25 -2.06 -7.80
N GLY A 87 6.81 -2.06 -9.05
CA GLY A 87 7.71 -2.13 -10.21
C GLY A 87 8.11 -3.54 -10.59
N VAL A 88 7.46 -4.56 -10.03
CA VAL A 88 7.70 -5.98 -10.31
C VAL A 88 6.57 -6.52 -11.21
N PRO A 89 6.87 -7.27 -12.29
CA PRO A 89 8.21 -7.52 -12.83
C PRO A 89 8.84 -6.27 -13.50
N CYS A 90 8.03 -5.31 -13.94
CA CYS A 90 8.51 -4.02 -14.44
C CYS A 90 7.43 -2.94 -14.34
N TYR A 91 7.84 -1.68 -14.42
CA TYR A 91 6.92 -0.55 -14.56
C TYR A 91 6.45 -0.38 -16.00
N VAL A 92 5.15 -0.20 -16.17
CA VAL A 92 4.48 0.19 -17.41
C VAL A 92 3.93 1.59 -17.24
N LYS A 93 4.32 2.49 -18.14
CA LYS A 93 3.82 3.86 -18.16
C LYS A 93 2.41 3.89 -18.74
N GLN A 94 1.48 4.43 -17.97
CA GLN A 94 0.09 4.62 -18.35
C GLN A 94 -0.09 5.93 -19.14
N ALA A 95 -1.22 6.08 -19.83
CA ALA A 95 -1.52 7.26 -20.65
C ALA A 95 -1.50 8.57 -19.83
N ASN A 96 -1.84 8.51 -18.54
CA ASN A 96 -1.82 9.65 -17.63
C ASN A 96 -0.43 9.92 -17.01
N GLY A 97 0.60 9.19 -17.43
CA GLY A 97 1.98 9.32 -16.94
C GLY A 97 2.32 8.45 -15.73
N ASP A 98 1.35 7.81 -15.09
CA ASP A 98 1.59 6.95 -13.94
C ASP A 98 2.43 5.73 -14.32
N LEU A 99 3.26 5.26 -13.38
CA LEU A 99 3.98 4.00 -13.50
C LEU A 99 3.25 2.92 -12.69
N THR A 100 2.77 1.88 -13.35
CA THR A 100 2.10 0.74 -12.70
C THR A 100 2.87 -0.54 -12.96
N SER A 101 2.68 -1.55 -12.13
CA SER A 101 3.25 -2.89 -12.27
C SER A 101 2.23 -3.94 -11.84
N GLU A 102 2.47 -5.21 -12.17
CA GLU A 102 1.58 -6.30 -11.79
C GLU A 102 1.47 -6.43 -10.26
N TYR A 103 2.60 -6.46 -9.56
CA TYR A 103 2.60 -6.59 -8.11
C TYR A 103 2.39 -5.25 -7.42
N ILE A 104 1.51 -5.27 -6.41
CA ILE A 104 1.21 -4.15 -5.53
C ILE A 104 1.46 -4.52 -4.08
N LEU A 105 1.93 -3.53 -3.32
CA LEU A 105 2.06 -3.57 -1.87
C LEU A 105 0.85 -2.91 -1.24
N HIS A 106 0.07 -3.68 -0.47
CA HIS A 106 -0.99 -3.15 0.38
C HIS A 106 -0.39 -2.68 1.70
N TYR A 107 -0.77 -1.49 2.14
CA TYR A 107 -0.30 -0.95 3.40
C TYR A 107 -1.34 -0.05 4.07
N CYS A 108 -1.26 0.05 5.40
CA CYS A 108 -2.03 1.03 6.16
C CYS A 108 -1.21 2.31 6.33
N HIS A 109 -1.84 3.45 6.15
CA HIS A 109 -1.22 4.76 6.30
C HIS A 109 -1.82 5.54 7.48
N TYR A 110 -1.04 5.68 8.55
CA TYR A 110 -1.38 6.45 9.75
C TYR A 110 -0.42 7.64 9.91
N ASP A 111 -0.67 8.53 10.88
CA ASP A 111 0.24 9.66 11.16
C ASP A 111 1.64 9.16 11.56
N GLY A 112 2.61 9.41 10.69
CA GLY A 112 4.01 9.05 10.88
C GLY A 112 4.30 7.55 10.88
N VAL A 113 3.31 6.70 10.59
CA VAL A 113 3.47 5.24 10.59
C VAL A 113 2.85 4.62 9.34
N ILE A 114 3.63 3.76 8.67
CA ILE A 114 3.16 2.85 7.64
C ILE A 114 3.23 1.43 8.18
N VAL A 115 2.19 0.64 7.94
CA VAL A 115 2.18 -0.79 8.21
C VAL A 115 2.06 -1.53 6.90
N LEU A 116 3.08 -2.30 6.53
CA LEU A 116 3.06 -3.15 5.34
C LEU A 116 2.23 -4.40 5.62
N VAL A 117 1.22 -4.67 4.78
CA VAL A 117 0.16 -5.63 5.09
C VAL A 117 0.26 -6.91 4.27
N ASP A 118 0.36 -6.79 2.95
CA ASP A 118 0.22 -7.89 2.00
C ASP A 118 0.76 -7.48 0.63
N ILE A 119 1.09 -8.46 -0.20
CA ILE A 119 1.45 -8.28 -1.60
C ILE A 119 0.48 -9.08 -2.45
N SER A 120 -0.09 -8.45 -3.47
CA SER A 120 -0.98 -9.11 -4.41
C SER A 120 -0.73 -8.62 -5.83
N THR A 121 -1.36 -9.27 -6.80
CA THR A 121 -1.38 -8.80 -8.18
C THR A 121 -2.48 -7.76 -8.39
N HIS A 122 -2.34 -6.94 -9.45
CA HIS A 122 -3.38 -6.08 -9.99
C HIS A 122 -3.21 -5.99 -11.52
N PRO A 123 -4.22 -6.36 -12.35
CA PRO A 123 -5.57 -6.86 -12.00
C PRO A 123 -5.67 -8.39 -11.73
N PRO A 124 -6.69 -8.87 -10.99
CA PRO A 124 -7.75 -8.10 -10.31
C PRO A 124 -7.24 -7.35 -9.08
N PHE A 125 -7.93 -6.28 -8.65
CA PHE A 125 -7.59 -5.58 -7.39
C PHE A 125 -8.53 -6.06 -6.27
N ASP A 126 -7.95 -6.73 -5.27
CA ASP A 126 -8.65 -7.14 -4.06
C ASP A 126 -7.96 -6.55 -2.82
N LEU A 127 -8.77 -6.21 -1.81
CA LEU A 127 -8.23 -5.74 -0.53
C LEU A 127 -7.76 -6.93 0.31
N PRO A 128 -6.74 -6.74 1.16
CA PRO A 128 -6.35 -7.76 2.13
C PRO A 128 -7.52 -8.06 3.08
N SER A 129 -7.60 -9.30 3.52
CA SER A 129 -8.55 -9.74 4.54
C SER A 129 -8.18 -9.20 5.93
N VAL A 130 -9.14 -9.19 6.86
CA VAL A 130 -8.95 -8.57 8.19
C VAL A 130 -7.84 -9.26 9.00
N ASP A 131 -7.71 -10.57 8.88
CA ASP A 131 -6.70 -11.38 9.56
C ASP A 131 -5.28 -10.95 9.21
N LYS A 132 -5.06 -10.44 7.99
CA LYS A 132 -3.75 -9.92 7.55
C LYS A 132 -3.39 -8.56 8.15
N LEU A 133 -4.32 -7.87 8.81
CA LEU A 133 -4.13 -6.49 9.30
C LEU A 133 -3.58 -6.41 10.74
N THR A 134 -3.21 -7.53 11.37
CA THR A 134 -2.65 -7.55 12.72
C THR A 134 -1.15 -7.22 12.71
N TYR A 135 -0.70 -6.30 13.58
CA TYR A 135 0.69 -5.85 13.73
C TYR A 135 0.97 -5.28 15.12
#